data_AF-A0A166A9F8-F1
#
_entry.id   AF-A0A166A9F8-F1
#
_cell.length_a   1.000
_cell.length_b   1.000
_cell.length_c   1.000
_cell.angle_alpha   90.00
_cell.angle_beta   90.00
_cell.angle_gamma   90.00
#
_symmetry.space_group_name_H-M   'P 1'
#
loop_
_entity.id
_entity.type
_entity.pdbx_description
1 polymer ?
#
loop_
_entity_poly.entity_id
_entity_poly.type
_entity_poly.pdbx_seq_one_letter_code
_entity_poly.pdbx_strand_id
1 'polypeptide(L)'
;VHSNRVVHGDIKGGNVLVADDGTARVCDFGVSVMLEEHSTSTQQSSIKGTCRWMAPELFDDDDARHTFQSDLWAFGCLILEV
;
A
#
# COMPACT_ATOMS: atom_id res chain seq x y z
N VAL A 1 2.15 0.79 -10.14
CA VAL A 1 2.10 -0.61 -9.65
C VAL A 1 0.73 -1.25 -9.84
N HIS A 2 -0.38 -0.51 -9.65
CA HIS A 2 -1.74 -1.02 -9.87
C HIS A 2 -2.00 -1.59 -11.28
N SER A 3 -1.35 -1.06 -12.33
CA SER A 3 -1.41 -1.61 -13.70
C SER A 3 -0.94 -3.07 -13.79
N ASN A 4 -0.11 -3.51 -12.85
CA ASN A 4 0.38 -4.88 -12.74
C ASN A 4 -0.43 -5.70 -11.72
N ARG A 5 -1.61 -5.20 -11.32
CA ARG A 5 -2.49 -5.80 -10.31
C ARG A 5 -1.84 -5.97 -8.92
N VAL A 6 -0.91 -5.08 -8.58
CA VAL A 6 -0.23 -5.07 -7.27
C VAL A 6 -0.76 -3.93 -6.42
N VAL A 7 -1.26 -4.23 -5.23
CA VAL A 7 -1.50 -3.25 -4.16
C VAL A 7 -0.23 -3.13 -3.34
N HIS A 8 0.26 -1.91 -3.10
CA HIS A 8 1.50 -1.67 -2.37
C HIS A 8 1.34 -1.91 -0.87
N GLY A 9 0.30 -1.34 -0.25
CA GLY A 9 -0.07 -1.51 1.15
C GLY A 9 0.75 -0.72 2.18
N ASP A 10 1.74 0.07 1.73
CA ASP A 10 2.60 0.89 2.62
C ASP A 10 3.20 2.10 1.88
N ILE A 11 2.37 2.82 1.14
CA ILE A 11 2.77 4.09 0.49
C ILE A 11 2.95 5.15 1.58
N LYS A 12 4.17 5.72 1.67
CA LYS A 12 4.56 6.79 2.62
C LYS A 12 5.86 7.46 2.18
N GLY A 13 6.20 8.62 2.74
CA GLY A 13 7.39 9.38 2.34
C GLY A 13 8.68 8.57 2.47
N GLY A 14 8.80 7.79 3.54
CA GLY A 14 9.95 6.89 3.78
C GLY A 14 10.15 5.79 2.73
N ASN A 15 9.14 5.51 1.89
CA ASN A 15 9.19 4.50 0.83
C ASN A 15 9.24 5.12 -0.58
N VAL A 16 9.54 6.42 -0.68
CA VAL A 16 9.77 7.12 -1.95
C VAL A 16 11.24 7.56 -2.00
N LEU A 17 11.99 6.94 -2.90
CA LEU A 17 13.39 7.28 -3.14
C LEU A 17 13.49 8.29 -4.27
N VAL A 18 14.43 9.23 -4.17
CA VAL A 18 14.72 10.22 -5.22
C VAL A 18 16.07 9.88 -5.82
N ALA A 19 16.10 9.58 -7.11
CA ALA A 19 17.34 9.35 -7.84
C ALA A 19 18.09 10.66 -8.10
N ASP A 20 19.36 10.57 -8.51
CA ASP A 20 20.22 11.75 -8.76
C ASP A 20 19.67 12.69 -9.85
N ASP A 21 18.83 12.17 -10.76
CA ASP A 21 18.15 12.94 -11.81
C ASP A 21 16.83 13.59 -11.34
N GLY A 22 16.50 13.46 -10.05
CA GLY A 22 15.25 13.96 -9.45
C GLY A 22 14.05 13.03 -9.64
N THR A 23 14.21 11.86 -10.26
CA THR A 23 13.11 10.92 -10.47
C THR A 23 12.71 10.25 -9.15
N ALA A 24 11.45 10.41 -8.75
CA ALA A 24 10.86 9.69 -7.62
C ALA A 24 10.56 8.23 -8.00
N ARG A 25 10.93 7.29 -7.13
CA ARG A 25 10.71 5.85 -7.30
C ARG A 25 10.15 5.26 -6.01
N VAL A 26 9.05 4.53 -6.14
CA VAL A 26 8.44 3.81 -5.01
C VAL A 26 9.27 2.55 -4.72
N CYS A 27 9.54 2.28 -3.45
CA CYS A 27 10.27 1.10 -2.97
C CYS A 27 9.52 0.38 -1.84
N ASP A 28 10.12 -0.73 -1.37
CA ASP A 28 9.62 -1.56 -0.26
C ASP A 28 8.25 -2.24 -0.50
N PHE A 29 8.30 -3.33 -1.27
CA PHE A 29 7.13 -4.16 -1.57
C PHE A 29 6.92 -5.29 -0.54
N GLY A 30 7.53 -5.20 0.65
CA GLY A 30 7.54 -6.29 1.64
C GLY A 30 6.16 -6.68 2.18
N VAL A 31 5.17 -5.79 2.05
CA VAL A 31 3.77 -6.02 2.45
C VAL A 31 2.80 -5.91 1.27
N SER A 32 3.31 -5.83 0.04
CA SER A 32 2.48 -5.72 -1.15
C SER A 32 1.73 -7.01 -1.45
N VAL A 33 0.54 -6.86 -2.04
CA VAL A 33 -0.35 -7.97 -2.37
C VAL A 33 -0.64 -7.97 -3.87
N MET A 34 -0.47 -9.13 -4.51
CA MET A 34 -0.91 -9.33 -5.90
C MET A 34 -2.37 -9.76 -5.92
N LEU A 35 -3.20 -9.04 -6.67
CA LEU A 35 -4.61 -9.39 -6.89
C LEU A 35 -4.70 -10.42 -8.01
N GLU A 36 -4.49 -11.70 -7.67
CA GLU A 36 -4.74 -12.83 -8.58
C GLU A 36 -6.23 -13.21 -8.59
N GLU A 37 -6.77 -13.58 -9.77
CA GLU A 37 -8.19 -13.88 -9.95
C GLU A 37 -8.63 -15.22 -9.33
N HIS A 38 -7.68 -16.10 -8.95
CA HIS A 38 -7.96 -17.48 -8.53
C HIS A 38 -7.07 -17.99 -7.39
N SER A 39 -6.74 -17.15 -6.41
CA SER A 39 -5.83 -17.55 -5.34
C SER A 39 -6.56 -17.65 -4.00
N THR A 40 -6.87 -18.88 -3.62
CA THR A 40 -7.26 -19.32 -2.26
C THR A 40 -6.11 -19.23 -1.25
N SER A 41 -5.18 -18.29 -1.44
CA SER A 41 -3.99 -18.19 -0.61
C SER A 41 -4.31 -17.44 0.69
N THR A 42 -4.40 -18.24 1.75
CA THR A 42 -4.19 -17.96 3.17
C THR A 42 -4.33 -16.49 3.60
N GLN A 43 -5.42 -16.22 4.30
CA GLN A 43 -5.66 -15.05 5.14
C GLN A 43 -4.36 -14.60 5.83
N GLN A 44 -3.84 -13.43 5.47
CA GLN A 44 -2.90 -12.74 6.35
C GLN A 44 -3.72 -12.33 7.58
N SER A 45 -3.47 -13.00 8.70
CA SER A 45 -4.19 -12.84 9.97
C SER A 45 -4.03 -11.47 10.64
N SER A 46 -3.33 -10.54 10.01
CA SER A 46 -3.21 -9.15 10.46
C SER A 46 -2.85 -8.23 9.30
N ILE A 47 -3.51 -7.08 9.24
CA ILE A 47 -3.19 -6.03 8.28
C ILE A 47 -1.83 -5.44 8.65
N LYS A 48 -0.92 -5.40 7.69
CA LYS A 48 0.44 -4.86 7.85
C LYS A 48 0.55 -3.52 7.13
N GLY A 49 1.40 -2.64 7.62
CA GLY A 49 1.62 -1.32 7.03
C GLY A 49 1.81 -0.28 8.13
N THR A 50 2.01 0.98 7.74
CA THR A 50 2.24 2.06 8.69
C THR A 50 0.93 2.78 9.01
N CYS A 51 0.41 2.60 10.23
CA CYS A 51 -0.95 3.04 10.63
C CYS A 51 -1.31 4.49 10.25
N ARG A 52 -0.36 5.43 10.29
CA ARG A 52 -0.61 6.85 9.97
C ARG A 52 -1.04 7.09 8.51
N TRP A 53 -0.65 6.22 7.58
CA TRP A 53 -1.01 6.31 6.16
C TRP A 53 -2.09 5.29 5.76
N MET A 54 -2.53 4.44 6.69
CA MET A 54 -3.54 3.43 6.41
C MET A 54 -4.93 4.07 6.26
N ALA A 55 -5.67 3.57 5.28
CA ALA A 55 -7.04 3.96 5.03
C ALA A 55 -7.96 3.51 6.18
N PRO A 56 -9.00 4.29 6.54
CA PRO A 56 -9.85 3.99 7.68
C PRO A 56 -10.56 2.65 7.57
N GLU A 57 -10.96 2.24 6.36
CA GLU A 57 -11.62 0.95 6.12
C GLU A 57 -10.75 -0.27 6.48
N LEU A 58 -9.43 -0.08 6.65
CA LEU A 58 -8.53 -1.13 7.11
C LEU A 58 -8.61 -1.38 8.61
N PHE A 59 -9.39 -0.61 9.37
CA PHE A 59 -9.54 -0.78 10.82
C PHE A 59 -10.93 -1.26 11.23
N ASP A 60 -11.88 -1.30 10.30
CA ASP A 60 -13.30 -1.54 10.58
C ASP A 60 -13.73 -3.01 10.48
N ASP A 61 -12.94 -3.87 9.82
CA ASP A 61 -13.32 -5.26 9.52
C ASP A 61 -12.17 -6.22 9.84
N ASP A 62 -12.49 -7.36 10.48
CA ASP A 62 -11.55 -8.46 10.74
C ASP A 62 -11.03 -9.09 9.44
N ASP A 63 -11.80 -8.98 8.35
CA ASP A 63 -11.44 -9.45 7.00
C ASP A 63 -10.89 -8.34 6.09
N ALA A 64 -10.63 -7.14 6.61
CA ALA A 64 -10.13 -6.02 5.80
C ALA A 64 -8.79 -6.34 5.13
N ARG A 65 -8.64 -5.81 3.90
CA ARG A 65 -7.47 -6.05 3.04
C ARG A 65 -7.08 -4.77 2.35
N HIS A 66 -5.78 -4.65 2.09
CA HIS A 66 -5.28 -3.62 1.20
C HIS A 66 -5.89 -3.75 -0.18
N THR A 67 -6.43 -2.63 -0.66
CA THR A 67 -7.02 -2.45 -1.98
C THR A 67 -6.32 -1.31 -2.72
N PHE A 68 -6.61 -1.17 -4.01
CA PHE A 68 -6.16 0.00 -4.77
C PHE A 68 -6.67 1.30 -4.16
N GLN A 69 -7.88 1.31 -3.57
CA GLN A 69 -8.44 2.47 -2.91
C GLN A 69 -7.67 2.83 -1.64
N SER A 70 -7.26 1.83 -0.85
CA SER A 70 -6.45 2.08 0.34
C SER A 70 -5.06 2.64 -0.01
N ASP A 71 -4.45 2.23 -1.13
CA ASP A 71 -3.21 2.85 -1.63
C ASP A 71 -3.42 4.31 -2.06
N LEU A 72 -4.59 4.64 -2.62
CA LEU A 72 -4.91 6.03 -3.00
C LEU A 72 -5.11 6.93 -1.77
N TRP A 73 -5.69 6.40 -0.69
CA TRP A 73 -5.74 7.10 0.59
C TRP A 73 -4.34 7.39 1.11
N ALA A 74 -3.49 6.35 1.17
CA ALA A 74 -2.10 6.47 1.62
C ALA A 74 -1.29 7.47 0.75
N PHE A 75 -1.53 7.47 -0.56
CA PHE A 75 -0.97 8.46 -1.48
C PHE A 75 -1.46 9.89 -1.18
N GLY A 76 -2.74 10.06 -0.81
CA GLY A 76 -3.25 11.34 -0.31
C GLY A 76 -2.53 11.81 0.95
N CYS A 77 -2.29 10.91 1.92
CA CYS A 77 -1.49 11.22 3.11
C CYS A 77 -0.05 11.61 2.75
N LEU A 78 0.58 10.91 1.80
CA LEU A 78 1.92 11.21 1.30
C LEU A 78 2.00 12.63 0.68
N ILE A 79 1.00 13.05 -0.10
CA ILE A 79 0.97 14.40 -0.69
C ILE A 79 0.93 15.48 0.40
N LEU A 80 0.25 15.22 1.51
CA LEU A 80 0.12 16.15 2.64
C LEU A 80 1.32 16.11 3.60
N GLU A 81 2.24 15.16 3.42
CA GLU A 81 3.40 14.98 4.27
C GLU A 81 4.38 16.16 4.08
N VAL A 82 4.72 16.85 5.18
CA VAL A 82 5.66 17.98 5.24
C VAL A 82 6.62 17.80 6.40
#